data_AF-A0A7S1H4B0-F1
#
_entry.id   AF-A0A7S1H4B0-F1
#
_cell.length_a   1.000
_cell.length_b   1.000
_cell.length_c   1.000
_cell.angle_alpha   90.00
_cell.angle_beta   90.00
_cell.angle_gamma   90.00
#
_symmetry.space_group_name_H-M   'P 1'
#
loop_
_entity.id
_entity.type
_entity.pdbx_description
1 polymer ?
#
loop_
_entity_poly.entity_id
_entity_poly.type
_entity_poly.pdbx_seq_one_letter_code
_entity_poly.pdbx_strand_id
1 'polypeptide(L)'
;GLYNLRVHLANLFGANKITFDQRAAWSEEREGKILQSADSPLSEESLAFWLEADDPWQALATCFEIAEAVRSGDPESYVCNLPVHQDGSCNGLQHYAAMGLDITGGEQVNLVPGEKPSDPYTTVMKRVVALVEEDCESEDEDIREAALLVRGKIDRKVVKQTVMTTVYGVTLIGAKDQIGNRLHEKFGDAGDKSLTEEEVSRAALYLAKTTLKSVGDIFVGARDVMDYLREVASTVASTGEAVKWTTPLGLKVIQPYKDEKPHEVKTVVQRVRLVSRENMPVKKQKQKTAFPPNFVHSLDSTHLLMTALKYCARGKTFAGVHDSYWTHACDVEELALELREQFIKLYKLPILEDLERELLEYYPHLEGKLPPIPKKGDLDLEVVKRSPYFFS
;
A
#
# COMPACT_ATOMS: atom_id res chain seq x y z
N GLY A 1 8.40 11.11 22.84
CA GLY A 1 7.42 10.51 23.77
C GLY A 1 6.04 11.12 23.57
N LEU A 2 5.62 12.04 24.44
CA LEU A 2 4.27 12.64 24.39
C LEU A 2 3.94 13.31 23.04
N TYR A 3 4.92 13.98 22.41
CA TYR A 3 4.79 14.50 21.05
C TYR A 3 4.34 13.42 20.06
N ASN A 4 4.98 12.26 20.08
CA ASN A 4 4.65 11.14 19.19
C ASN A 4 3.28 10.52 19.51
N LEU A 5 2.84 10.50 20.77
CA LEU A 5 1.47 10.09 21.12
C LEU A 5 0.44 11.05 20.54
N ARG A 6 0.70 12.37 20.58
CA ARG A 6 -0.16 13.38 19.97
C ARG A 6 -0.22 13.22 18.45
N VAL A 7 0.93 13.06 17.80
CA VAL A 7 1.00 12.75 16.36
C VAL A 7 0.22 11.48 16.02
N HIS A 8 0.40 10.42 16.81
CA HIS A 8 -0.27 9.15 16.63
C HIS A 8 -1.79 9.29 16.77
N LEU A 9 -2.29 10.01 17.77
CA LEU A 9 -3.71 10.29 17.92
C LEU A 9 -4.26 11.03 16.70
N ALA A 10 -3.60 12.07 16.22
CA ALA A 10 -4.02 12.78 15.02
C ALA A 10 -4.06 11.88 13.76
N ASN A 11 -3.12 10.93 13.64
CA ASN A 11 -3.12 9.94 12.56
C ASN A 11 -4.37 9.04 12.60
N LEU A 12 -4.77 8.60 13.80
CA LEU A 12 -5.96 7.76 14.01
C LEU A 12 -7.27 8.48 13.66
N PHE A 13 -7.25 9.83 13.66
CA PHE A 13 -8.36 10.67 13.20
C PHE A 13 -8.25 11.08 11.71
N GLY A 14 -7.31 10.49 10.96
CA GLY A 14 -7.12 10.77 9.55
C GLY A 14 -6.45 12.12 9.25
N ALA A 15 -5.97 12.85 10.26
CA ALA A 15 -5.27 14.14 10.11
C ALA A 15 -3.81 13.97 9.66
N ASN A 16 -3.53 13.03 8.74
CA ASN A 16 -2.17 12.62 8.35
C ASN A 16 -1.67 13.27 7.05
N LYS A 17 -2.31 14.37 6.60
CA LYS A 17 -1.93 15.14 5.39
C LYS A 17 -1.37 16.53 5.70
N ILE A 18 -1.06 16.76 6.97
CA ILE A 18 -0.44 17.97 7.51
C ILE A 18 0.91 17.60 8.14
N THR A 19 1.72 18.60 8.51
CA THR A 19 3.04 18.36 9.11
C THR A 19 2.91 17.71 10.50
N PHE A 20 3.95 17.04 10.98
CA PHE A 20 3.92 16.43 12.31
C PHE A 20 3.62 17.44 13.42
N ASP A 21 4.15 18.66 13.32
CA ASP A 21 3.83 19.72 14.29
C ASP A 21 2.36 20.13 14.24
N GLN A 22 1.77 20.19 13.04
CA GLN A 22 0.34 20.45 12.89
C GLN A 22 -0.52 19.29 13.42
N ARG A 23 -0.03 18.04 13.32
CA ARG A 23 -0.67 16.85 13.90
C ARG A 23 -0.62 16.90 15.44
N ALA A 24 0.54 17.23 16.01
CA ALA A 24 0.68 17.40 17.45
C ALA A 24 -0.23 18.53 17.98
N ALA A 25 -0.23 19.68 17.32
CA ALA A 25 -1.09 20.82 17.65
C ALA A 25 -2.59 20.46 17.56
N TRP A 26 -2.99 19.67 16.55
CA TRP A 26 -4.37 19.20 16.41
C TRP A 26 -4.85 18.43 17.65
N SER A 27 -3.99 17.61 18.26
CA SER A 27 -4.29 16.90 19.51
C SER A 27 -4.26 17.81 20.72
N GLU A 28 -3.31 18.76 20.79
CA GLU A 28 -3.22 19.75 21.88
C GLU A 28 -4.47 20.63 21.96
N GLU A 29 -4.97 21.12 20.83
CA GLU A 29 -6.23 21.87 20.73
C GLU A 29 -7.45 21.08 21.22
N ARG A 30 -7.34 19.76 21.29
CA ARG A 30 -8.39 18.82 21.71
C ARG A 30 -8.12 18.18 23.07
N GLU A 31 -7.14 18.68 23.83
CA GLU A 31 -6.75 18.09 25.12
C GLU A 31 -7.94 17.90 26.07
N GLY A 32 -8.85 18.88 26.14
CA GLY A 32 -10.06 18.74 26.95
C GLY A 32 -10.93 17.53 26.57
N LYS A 33 -11.12 17.26 25.27
CA LYS A 33 -11.86 16.09 24.78
C LYS A 33 -11.11 14.79 25.05
N ILE A 34 -9.78 14.82 24.95
CA ILE A 34 -8.91 13.67 25.23
C ILE A 34 -9.02 13.28 26.70
N LEU A 35 -8.89 14.24 27.61
CA LEU A 35 -9.01 14.02 29.06
C LEU A 35 -10.42 13.55 29.43
N GLN A 36 -11.47 14.16 28.85
CA GLN A 36 -12.85 13.73 29.05
C GLN A 36 -13.08 12.28 28.58
N SER A 37 -12.53 11.91 27.43
CA SER A 37 -12.63 10.54 26.90
C SER A 37 -11.90 9.53 27.78
N ALA A 38 -10.81 9.94 28.42
CA ALA A 38 -10.10 9.09 29.39
C ALA A 38 -10.90 8.91 30.69
N ASP A 39 -11.56 9.96 31.19
CA ASP A 39 -12.30 9.92 32.46
C ASP A 39 -13.67 9.25 32.35
N SER A 40 -14.37 9.50 31.25
CA SER A 40 -15.75 9.05 31.03
C SER A 40 -15.91 8.53 29.60
N PRO A 41 -15.26 7.40 29.25
CA PRO A 41 -15.16 6.91 27.87
C PRO A 41 -16.52 6.60 27.21
N LEU A 42 -17.55 6.36 28.03
CA LEU A 42 -18.91 6.04 27.59
C LEU A 42 -19.90 7.20 27.72
N SER A 43 -19.45 8.42 28.08
CA SER A 43 -20.34 9.59 28.04
C SER A 43 -20.71 9.94 26.59
N GLU A 44 -21.84 10.61 26.41
CA GLU A 44 -22.31 11.02 25.08
C GLU A 44 -21.27 11.89 24.35
N GLU A 45 -20.63 12.81 25.07
CA GLU A 45 -19.59 13.69 24.51
C GLU A 45 -18.32 12.93 24.12
N SER A 46 -17.88 11.96 24.95
CA SER A 46 -16.70 11.13 24.65
C SER A 46 -16.96 10.25 23.44
N LEU A 47 -18.10 9.56 23.41
CA LEU A 47 -18.51 8.73 22.27
C LEU A 47 -18.58 9.56 20.98
N ALA A 48 -19.12 10.78 21.05
CA ALA A 48 -19.15 11.69 19.91
C ALA A 48 -17.76 12.18 19.45
N PHE A 49 -16.70 11.99 20.24
CA PHE A 49 -15.34 12.33 19.84
C PHE A 49 -14.57 11.11 19.33
N TRP A 50 -14.33 10.09 20.16
CA TRP A 50 -13.40 9.02 19.78
C TRP A 50 -13.99 8.04 18.75
N LEU A 51 -15.32 7.98 18.58
CA LEU A 51 -15.94 7.22 17.49
C LEU A 51 -15.83 7.91 16.11
N GLU A 52 -15.44 9.19 16.05
CA GLU A 52 -15.17 9.88 14.77
C GLU A 52 -13.83 9.48 14.15
N ALA A 53 -12.95 8.84 14.92
CA ALA A 53 -11.65 8.38 14.42
C ALA A 53 -11.81 7.27 13.36
N ASP A 54 -10.85 7.18 12.44
CA ASP A 54 -10.77 6.08 11.47
C ASP A 54 -10.58 4.73 12.19
N ASP A 55 -9.86 4.73 13.32
CA ASP A 55 -9.60 3.58 14.19
C ASP A 55 -10.02 3.87 15.65
N PRO A 56 -11.34 3.81 15.97
CA PRO A 56 -11.88 4.34 17.23
C PRO A 56 -11.27 3.78 18.52
N TRP A 57 -11.09 2.46 18.59
CA TRP A 57 -10.58 1.82 19.80
C TRP A 57 -9.10 2.11 20.05
N GLN A 58 -8.31 2.27 18.98
CA GLN A 58 -6.92 2.70 19.09
C GLN A 58 -6.84 4.18 19.50
N ALA A 59 -7.76 5.02 19.00
CA ALA A 59 -7.83 6.42 19.40
C ALA A 59 -8.18 6.56 20.89
N LEU A 60 -9.14 5.79 21.39
CA LEU A 60 -9.47 5.74 22.81
C LEU A 60 -8.29 5.25 23.66
N ALA A 61 -7.60 4.18 23.25
CA ALA A 61 -6.40 3.70 23.95
C ALA A 61 -5.31 4.78 24.03
N THR A 62 -5.11 5.54 22.95
CA THR A 62 -4.17 6.66 22.91
C THR A 62 -4.61 7.82 23.80
N CYS A 63 -5.92 8.06 23.93
CA CYS A 63 -6.44 9.08 24.84
C CYS A 63 -6.12 8.76 26.30
N PHE A 64 -6.23 7.49 26.73
CA PHE A 64 -5.84 7.08 28.08
C PHE A 64 -4.36 7.38 28.35
N GLU A 65 -3.47 7.02 27.43
CA GLU A 65 -2.02 7.20 27.60
C GLU A 65 -1.60 8.67 27.59
N ILE A 66 -2.22 9.51 26.75
CA ILE A 66 -1.99 10.95 26.78
C ILE A 66 -2.48 11.54 28.11
N ALA A 67 -3.66 11.12 28.60
CA ALA A 67 -4.22 11.62 29.85
C ALA A 67 -3.32 11.26 31.04
N GLU A 68 -2.89 10.02 31.15
CA GLU A 68 -1.96 9.58 32.20
C GLU A 68 -0.61 10.30 32.12
N ALA A 69 -0.04 10.45 30.92
CA ALA A 69 1.20 11.19 30.72
C ALA A 69 1.07 12.65 31.18
N VAL A 70 0.00 13.35 30.78
CA VAL A 70 -0.26 14.76 31.18
C VAL A 70 -0.49 14.87 32.70
N ARG A 71 -1.21 13.91 33.30
CA ARG A 71 -1.54 13.92 34.75
C ARG A 71 -0.37 13.54 35.65
N SER A 72 0.64 12.86 35.11
CA SER A 72 1.83 12.44 35.88
C SER A 72 2.60 13.62 36.52
N GLY A 73 2.43 14.84 35.99
CA GLY A 73 3.18 16.03 36.41
C GLY A 73 4.62 16.09 35.87
N ASP A 74 5.16 14.95 35.41
CA ASP A 74 6.41 14.83 34.69
C ASP A 74 6.25 13.85 33.50
N PRO A 75 5.65 14.31 32.37
CA PRO A 75 5.36 13.46 31.22
C PRO A 75 6.60 12.83 30.57
N GLU A 76 7.80 13.37 30.81
CA GLU A 76 9.05 12.79 30.27
C GLU A 76 9.45 11.50 31.00
N SER A 77 9.06 11.35 32.27
CA SER A 77 9.32 10.15 33.09
C SER A 77 8.21 9.10 33.04
N TYR A 78 7.04 9.44 32.45
CA TYR A 78 5.90 8.52 32.35
C TYR A 78 6.22 7.29 31.48
N VAL A 79 6.02 6.10 32.05
CA VAL A 79 6.28 4.82 31.38
C VAL A 79 5.07 4.42 30.53
N CYS A 80 5.10 4.80 29.26
CA CYS A 80 4.08 4.45 28.27
C CYS A 80 4.40 3.11 27.58
N ASN A 81 3.42 2.20 27.53
CA ASN A 81 3.56 0.89 26.85
C ASN A 81 2.82 0.83 25.49
N LEU A 82 2.14 1.91 25.11
CA LEU A 82 1.37 1.95 23.87
C LEU A 82 2.32 1.97 22.66
N PRO A 83 2.14 1.05 21.69
CA PRO A 83 2.88 1.09 20.45
C PRO A 83 2.40 2.25 19.58
N VAL A 84 3.34 3.04 19.07
CA VAL A 84 3.10 4.05 18.04
C VAL A 84 3.52 3.47 16.69
N HIS A 85 2.60 3.48 15.72
CA HIS A 85 2.86 2.98 14.37
C HIS A 85 3.37 4.08 13.43
N GLN A 86 4.17 3.65 12.46
CA GLN A 86 4.65 4.43 11.32
C GLN A 86 4.28 3.65 10.05
N ASP A 87 3.43 4.22 9.19
CA ASP A 87 2.89 3.53 8.02
C ASP A 87 3.57 3.96 6.72
N GLY A 88 3.89 2.98 5.86
CA GLY A 88 4.44 3.25 4.53
C GLY A 88 3.48 4.03 3.63
N SER A 89 3.99 5.06 2.97
CA SER A 89 3.22 5.85 1.99
C SER A 89 3.00 5.09 0.69
N CYS A 90 1.99 4.22 0.63
CA CYS A 90 1.73 3.31 -0.50
C CYS A 90 2.95 2.43 -0.81
N ASN A 91 3.25 1.52 0.12
CA ASN A 91 4.52 0.82 0.21
C ASN A 91 4.97 0.12 -1.09
N GLY A 92 4.08 -0.59 -1.79
CA GLY A 92 4.42 -1.20 -3.06
C GLY A 92 4.96 -0.22 -4.11
N LEU A 93 4.39 0.99 -4.21
CA LEU A 93 4.90 2.05 -5.11
C LEU A 93 6.25 2.61 -4.63
N GLN A 94 6.50 2.67 -3.31
CA GLN A 94 7.82 3.06 -2.78
C GLN A 94 8.89 2.07 -3.23
N HIS A 95 8.62 0.77 -3.10
CA HIS A 95 9.53 -0.29 -3.53
C HIS A 95 9.79 -0.26 -5.04
N TYR A 96 8.75 -0.01 -5.85
CA TYR A 96 8.93 0.15 -7.30
C TYR A 96 9.72 1.41 -7.67
N ALA A 97 9.40 2.56 -7.07
CA ALA A 97 10.12 3.80 -7.34
C ALA A 97 11.60 3.69 -6.96
N ALA A 98 11.92 2.98 -5.88
CA ALA A 98 13.30 2.72 -5.49
C ALA A 98 14.01 1.73 -6.43
N MET A 99 13.35 0.66 -6.90
CA MET A 99 13.93 -0.25 -7.91
C MET A 99 14.23 0.46 -9.23
N GLY A 100 13.29 1.30 -9.67
CA GLY A 100 13.39 2.04 -10.93
C GLY A 100 14.18 3.35 -10.82
N LEU A 101 14.61 3.76 -9.63
CA LEU A 101 15.14 5.11 -9.35
C LEU A 101 14.26 6.24 -9.94
N ASP A 102 12.94 6.08 -9.82
CA ASP A 102 11.93 7.00 -10.36
C ASP A 102 11.72 8.17 -9.42
N ILE A 103 12.28 9.34 -9.78
CA ILE A 103 12.18 10.55 -8.97
C ILE A 103 10.75 11.07 -8.86
N THR A 104 10.02 11.13 -9.99
CA THR A 104 8.64 11.63 -10.03
C THR A 104 7.71 10.73 -9.24
N GLY A 105 7.84 9.42 -9.42
CA GLY A 105 7.11 8.44 -8.61
C GLY A 105 7.49 8.55 -7.12
N GLY A 106 8.79 8.70 -6.82
CA GLY A 106 9.33 8.83 -5.47
C GLY A 106 8.81 10.05 -4.71
N GLU A 107 8.62 11.19 -5.36
CA GLU A 107 7.99 12.39 -4.77
C GLU A 107 6.54 12.12 -4.34
N GLN A 108 5.77 11.39 -5.16
CA GLN A 108 4.37 11.09 -4.87
C GLN A 108 4.20 10.11 -3.70
N VAL A 109 5.22 9.30 -3.41
CA VAL A 109 5.21 8.30 -2.32
C VAL A 109 6.19 8.60 -1.19
N ASN A 110 6.56 9.88 -1.07
CA ASN A 110 7.36 10.41 0.04
C ASN A 110 8.75 9.76 0.18
N LEU A 111 9.37 9.27 -0.91
CA LEU A 111 10.81 8.94 -0.91
C LEU A 111 11.66 10.21 -0.92
N VAL A 112 11.17 11.25 -1.61
CA VAL A 112 11.81 12.57 -1.66
C VAL A 112 11.23 13.46 -0.55
N PRO A 113 12.06 14.20 0.20
CA PRO A 113 11.57 15.11 1.24
C PRO A 113 10.64 16.19 0.67
N GLY A 114 9.48 16.37 1.31
CA GLY A 114 8.54 17.45 1.03
C GLY A 114 8.16 18.21 2.29
N GLU A 115 7.63 19.43 2.14
CA GLU A 115 7.15 20.23 3.28
C GLU A 115 5.96 19.55 3.99
N LYS A 116 5.08 18.92 3.20
CA LYS A 116 3.90 18.17 3.66
C LYS A 116 3.89 16.77 3.06
N PRO A 117 3.18 15.81 3.68
CA PRO A 117 3.03 14.48 3.10
C PRO A 117 2.36 14.54 1.74
N SER A 118 2.99 13.97 0.73
CA SER A 118 2.35 13.68 -0.56
C SER A 118 1.23 12.67 -0.38
N ASP A 119 0.18 12.81 -1.19
CA ASP A 119 -0.98 11.95 -1.18
C ASP A 119 -1.23 11.38 -2.58
N PRO A 120 -0.61 10.23 -2.92
CA PRO A 120 -0.64 9.69 -4.28
C PRO A 120 -2.09 9.42 -4.73
N TYR A 121 -2.99 9.10 -3.79
CA TYR A 121 -4.40 8.90 -4.05
C TYR A 121 -5.10 10.18 -4.53
N THR A 122 -4.82 11.34 -3.91
CA THR A 122 -5.37 12.62 -4.33
C THR A 122 -4.77 13.08 -5.65
N THR A 123 -3.48 12.82 -5.89
CA THR A 123 -2.84 13.09 -7.19
C THR A 123 -3.52 12.31 -8.31
N VAL A 124 -3.69 10.99 -8.14
CA VAL A 124 -4.40 10.15 -9.11
C VAL A 124 -5.85 10.60 -9.27
N MET A 125 -6.57 10.88 -8.17
CA MET A 125 -7.94 11.38 -8.20
C MET A 125 -8.06 12.65 -9.06
N LYS A 126 -7.18 13.64 -8.85
CA LYS A 126 -7.18 14.88 -9.65
C LYS A 126 -6.95 14.62 -11.13
N ARG A 127 -6.04 13.69 -11.46
CA ARG A 127 -5.80 13.30 -12.85
C ARG A 127 -7.03 12.61 -13.46
N VAL A 128 -7.68 11.72 -12.72
CA VAL A 128 -8.91 11.04 -13.15
C VAL A 128 -10.03 12.05 -13.37
N VAL A 129 -10.24 12.99 -12.44
CA VAL A 129 -11.23 14.08 -12.60
C VAL A 129 -10.95 14.90 -13.87
N ALA A 130 -9.71 15.28 -14.12
CA ALA A 130 -9.35 16.04 -15.33
C ALA A 130 -9.66 15.26 -16.62
N LEU A 131 -9.37 13.96 -16.65
CA LEU A 131 -9.72 13.09 -17.79
C LEU A 131 -11.24 12.93 -17.96
N VAL A 132 -11.99 12.83 -16.86
CA VAL A 132 -13.46 12.77 -16.91
C VAL A 132 -14.04 14.06 -17.47
N GLU A 133 -13.54 15.22 -17.06
CA GLU A 133 -14.00 16.51 -17.61
C GLU A 133 -13.69 16.63 -19.11
N GLU A 134 -12.53 16.15 -19.56
CA GLU A 134 -12.18 16.07 -21.00
C GLU A 134 -13.13 15.12 -21.74
N ASP A 135 -13.34 13.91 -21.22
CA ASP A 135 -14.19 12.89 -21.83
C ASP A 135 -15.67 13.30 -21.86
N CYS A 136 -16.12 14.19 -20.97
CA CYS A 136 -17.47 14.77 -21.01
C CYS A 136 -17.74 15.60 -22.27
N GLU A 137 -16.69 16.05 -22.98
CA GLU A 137 -16.78 16.75 -24.26
C GLU A 137 -16.34 15.88 -25.45
N SER A 138 -16.11 14.58 -25.24
CA SER A 138 -15.71 13.63 -26.29
C SER A 138 -16.76 13.56 -27.42
N GLU A 139 -16.31 13.45 -28.67
CA GLU A 139 -17.18 13.17 -29.82
C GLU A 139 -17.77 11.75 -29.76
N ASP A 140 -17.04 10.80 -29.18
CA ASP A 140 -17.49 9.43 -28.91
C ASP A 140 -18.59 9.44 -27.84
N GLU A 141 -19.81 9.09 -28.24
CA GLU A 141 -21.01 9.09 -27.41
C GLU A 141 -20.92 8.12 -26.23
N ASP A 142 -20.34 6.93 -26.42
CA ASP A 142 -20.22 5.92 -25.36
C ASP A 142 -19.29 6.40 -24.24
N ILE A 143 -18.17 7.03 -24.61
CA ILE A 143 -17.23 7.65 -23.68
C ILE A 143 -17.87 8.83 -22.96
N ARG A 144 -18.51 9.74 -23.72
CA ARG A 144 -19.13 10.94 -23.19
C ARG A 144 -20.20 10.63 -22.15
N GLU A 145 -21.09 9.71 -22.45
CA GLU A 145 -22.14 9.28 -21.52
C GLU A 145 -21.54 8.63 -20.25
N ALA A 146 -20.53 7.77 -20.39
CA ALA A 146 -19.89 7.13 -19.24
C ALA A 146 -19.17 8.14 -18.32
N ALA A 147 -18.54 9.17 -18.90
CA ALA A 147 -17.91 10.26 -18.17
C ALA A 147 -18.95 11.11 -17.42
N LEU A 148 -20.07 11.45 -18.07
CA LEU A 148 -21.16 12.21 -17.46
C LEU A 148 -21.78 11.51 -16.24
N LEU A 149 -21.86 10.17 -16.22
CA LEU A 149 -22.35 9.42 -15.06
C LEU A 149 -21.53 9.68 -13.79
N VAL A 150 -20.22 9.84 -13.95
CA VAL A 150 -19.26 9.95 -12.83
C VAL A 150 -18.80 11.39 -12.56
N ARG A 151 -19.18 12.34 -13.43
CA ARG A 151 -18.89 13.76 -13.23
C ARG A 151 -19.40 14.24 -11.86
N GLY A 152 -18.52 14.85 -11.08
CA GLY A 152 -18.82 15.30 -9.72
C GLY A 152 -18.99 14.19 -8.66
N LYS A 153 -18.82 12.91 -9.02
CA LYS A 153 -18.97 11.75 -8.11
C LYS A 153 -17.64 11.09 -7.74
N ILE A 154 -16.51 11.75 -8.03
CA ILE A 154 -15.16 11.21 -7.83
C ILE A 154 -14.53 11.89 -6.62
N ASP A 155 -14.16 11.09 -5.63
CA ASP A 155 -13.36 11.55 -4.50
C ASP A 155 -12.25 10.56 -4.15
N ARG A 156 -11.43 10.94 -3.16
CA ARG A 156 -10.29 10.14 -2.71
C ARG A 156 -10.72 8.73 -2.29
N LYS A 157 -11.87 8.57 -1.63
CA LYS A 157 -12.36 7.27 -1.13
C LYS A 157 -12.74 6.34 -2.29
N VAL A 158 -13.27 6.88 -3.39
CA VAL A 158 -13.62 6.11 -4.60
C VAL A 158 -12.37 5.48 -5.26
N VAL A 159 -11.26 6.23 -5.38
CA VAL A 159 -10.07 5.74 -6.10
C VAL A 159 -9.01 5.07 -5.21
N LYS A 160 -8.99 5.37 -3.90
CA LYS A 160 -7.92 4.95 -2.96
C LYS A 160 -7.63 3.45 -3.04
N GLN A 161 -8.65 2.61 -2.97
CA GLN A 161 -8.48 1.15 -2.92
C GLN A 161 -7.86 0.60 -4.22
N THR A 162 -8.32 1.09 -5.36
CA THR A 162 -7.80 0.68 -6.67
C THR A 162 -6.35 1.08 -6.84
N VAL A 163 -6.01 2.33 -6.51
CA VAL A 163 -4.62 2.81 -6.56
C VAL A 163 -3.70 1.97 -5.67
N MET A 164 -4.13 1.70 -4.43
CA MET A 164 -3.38 0.90 -3.46
C MET A 164 -3.17 -0.55 -3.93
N THR A 165 -4.15 -1.16 -4.58
CA THR A 165 -4.08 -2.58 -5.00
C THR A 165 -3.49 -2.78 -6.40
N THR A 166 -3.32 -1.72 -7.19
CA THR A 166 -2.77 -1.81 -8.55
C THR A 166 -1.34 -2.33 -8.59
N VAL A 167 -0.49 -1.87 -7.68
CA VAL A 167 0.88 -2.39 -7.52
C VAL A 167 0.93 -3.85 -7.09
N TYR A 168 -0.16 -4.35 -6.53
CA TYR A 168 -0.31 -5.73 -6.11
C TYR A 168 -1.05 -6.61 -7.14
N GLY A 169 -1.12 -6.15 -8.40
CA GLY A 169 -1.61 -6.95 -9.51
C GLY A 169 -3.13 -7.05 -9.60
N VAL A 170 -3.87 -6.05 -9.10
CA VAL A 170 -5.31 -5.96 -9.36
C VAL A 170 -5.57 -5.97 -10.87
N THR A 171 -6.55 -6.75 -11.31
CA THR A 171 -6.97 -6.76 -12.72
C THR A 171 -7.97 -5.64 -12.98
N LEU A 172 -8.26 -5.33 -14.24
CA LEU A 172 -9.32 -4.39 -14.59
C LEU A 172 -10.68 -4.78 -13.97
N ILE A 173 -10.98 -6.08 -13.93
CA ILE A 173 -12.21 -6.59 -13.31
C ILE A 173 -12.18 -6.33 -11.79
N GLY A 174 -11.08 -6.66 -11.12
CA GLY A 174 -10.95 -6.38 -9.69
C GLY A 174 -11.01 -4.89 -9.37
N ALA A 175 -10.43 -4.04 -10.21
CA ALA A 175 -10.52 -2.58 -10.10
C ALA A 175 -11.95 -2.07 -10.30
N LYS A 176 -12.67 -2.63 -11.27
CA LYS A 176 -14.10 -2.35 -11.49
C LYS A 176 -14.91 -2.69 -10.25
N ASP A 177 -14.70 -3.87 -9.66
CA ASP A 177 -15.47 -4.30 -8.48
C ASP A 177 -15.19 -3.40 -7.27
N GLN A 178 -13.93 -3.02 -7.04
CA GLN A 178 -13.56 -2.11 -5.95
C GLN A 178 -14.21 -0.73 -6.10
N ILE A 179 -14.15 -0.13 -7.29
CA ILE A 179 -14.77 1.17 -7.56
C ILE A 179 -16.29 1.05 -7.52
N GLY A 180 -16.86 0.00 -8.12
CA GLY A 180 -18.29 -0.27 -8.15
C GLY A 180 -18.89 -0.37 -6.76
N ASN A 181 -18.23 -1.05 -5.82
CA ASN A 181 -18.66 -1.09 -4.43
C ASN A 181 -18.72 0.30 -3.80
N ARG A 182 -17.72 1.16 -4.04
CA ARG A 182 -17.72 2.54 -3.52
C ARG A 182 -18.77 3.44 -4.16
N LEU A 183 -19.01 3.27 -5.46
CA LEU A 183 -20.08 3.99 -6.16
C LEU A 183 -21.45 3.51 -5.67
N HIS A 184 -21.65 2.21 -5.47
CA HIS A 184 -22.90 1.66 -4.96
C HIS A 184 -23.20 2.13 -3.54
N GLU A 185 -22.20 2.12 -2.64
CA GLU A 185 -22.32 2.62 -1.27
C GLU A 185 -22.72 4.10 -1.21
N LYS A 186 -22.24 4.93 -2.14
CA LYS A 186 -22.46 6.38 -2.12
C LYS A 186 -23.65 6.84 -2.94
N PHE A 187 -23.81 6.26 -4.12
CA PHE A 187 -24.69 6.76 -5.18
C PHE A 187 -25.71 5.72 -5.66
N GLY A 188 -25.54 4.45 -5.29
CA GLY A 188 -26.49 3.38 -5.58
C GLY A 188 -27.60 3.26 -4.53
N ASP A 189 -28.22 2.08 -4.46
CA ASP A 189 -29.34 1.80 -3.55
C ASP A 189 -29.02 1.97 -2.07
N ALA A 190 -27.76 1.75 -1.69
CA ALA A 190 -27.24 1.93 -0.33
C ALA A 190 -26.89 3.39 0.00
N GLY A 191 -26.89 4.28 -1.00
CA GLY A 191 -26.52 5.68 -0.88
C GLY A 191 -27.66 6.63 -1.24
N ASP A 192 -27.36 7.68 -2.03
CA ASP A 192 -28.32 8.71 -2.43
C ASP A 192 -29.25 8.32 -3.59
N LYS A 193 -29.07 7.12 -4.17
CA LYS A 193 -29.83 6.57 -5.30
C LYS A 193 -29.78 7.42 -6.57
N SER A 194 -28.72 8.21 -6.75
CA SER A 194 -28.47 8.99 -7.96
C SER A 194 -28.01 8.15 -9.16
N LEU A 195 -27.62 6.88 -8.95
CA LEU A 195 -27.25 5.92 -9.99
C LEU A 195 -28.02 4.61 -9.81
N THR A 196 -28.51 4.04 -10.91
CA THR A 196 -29.02 2.67 -11.00
C THR A 196 -27.90 1.64 -10.95
N GLU A 197 -28.21 0.36 -10.72
CA GLU A 197 -27.22 -0.71 -10.70
C GLU A 197 -26.46 -0.86 -12.04
N GLU A 198 -27.16 -0.67 -13.16
CA GLU A 198 -26.57 -0.70 -14.51
C GLU A 198 -25.61 0.48 -14.71
N GLU A 199 -26.01 1.68 -14.30
CA GLU A 199 -25.16 2.87 -14.35
C GLU A 199 -23.94 2.73 -13.45
N VAL A 200 -24.08 2.17 -12.25
CA VAL A 200 -22.93 1.86 -11.37
C VAL A 200 -21.94 0.93 -12.07
N SER A 201 -22.42 -0.13 -12.71
CA SER A 201 -21.56 -1.08 -13.44
C SER A 201 -20.82 -0.42 -14.60
N ARG A 202 -21.50 0.43 -15.39
CA ARG A 202 -20.92 1.19 -16.51
C ARG A 202 -19.90 2.23 -16.02
N ALA A 203 -20.28 3.03 -15.03
CA ALA A 203 -19.45 4.02 -14.35
C ALA A 203 -18.18 3.40 -13.75
N ALA A 204 -18.32 2.26 -13.06
CA ALA A 204 -17.21 1.56 -12.43
C ALA A 204 -16.19 1.05 -13.46
N LEU A 205 -16.66 0.52 -14.60
CA LEU A 205 -15.77 0.03 -15.65
C LEU A 205 -15.00 1.20 -16.29
N TYR A 206 -15.68 2.30 -16.57
CA TYR A 206 -15.05 3.52 -17.10
C TYR A 206 -14.00 4.07 -16.13
N LEU A 207 -14.37 4.31 -14.86
CA LEU A 207 -13.44 4.80 -13.85
C LEU A 207 -12.29 3.84 -13.57
N ALA A 208 -12.49 2.52 -13.63
CA ALA A 208 -11.41 1.55 -13.48
C ALA A 208 -10.36 1.70 -14.58
N LYS A 209 -10.77 1.86 -15.84
CA LYS A 209 -9.86 2.10 -16.96
C LYS A 209 -9.11 3.43 -16.77
N THR A 210 -9.83 4.51 -16.47
CA THR A 210 -9.26 5.85 -16.32
C THR A 210 -8.31 5.94 -15.13
N THR A 211 -8.63 5.27 -14.02
CA THR A 211 -7.77 5.20 -12.83
C THR A 211 -6.50 4.41 -13.10
N LEU A 212 -6.60 3.22 -13.69
CA LEU A 212 -5.43 2.39 -14.00
C LEU A 212 -4.50 3.09 -15.00
N LYS A 213 -5.06 3.78 -16.01
CA LYS A 213 -4.29 4.63 -16.94
C LYS A 213 -3.56 5.75 -16.18
N SER A 214 -4.27 6.48 -15.32
CA SER A 214 -3.70 7.58 -14.54
C SER A 214 -2.56 7.13 -13.63
N VAL A 215 -2.68 5.96 -12.99
CA VAL A 215 -1.59 5.36 -12.20
C VAL A 215 -0.38 5.07 -13.10
N GLY A 216 -0.58 4.45 -14.27
CA GLY A 216 0.51 4.13 -15.20
C GLY A 216 1.20 5.36 -15.79
N ASP A 217 0.48 6.48 -15.94
CA ASP A 217 1.04 7.75 -16.41
C ASP A 217 1.85 8.48 -15.33
N ILE A 218 1.43 8.37 -14.06
CA ILE A 218 2.12 9.01 -12.92
C ILE A 218 3.33 8.20 -12.47
N PHE A 219 3.22 6.87 -12.45
CA PHE A 219 4.22 5.94 -11.91
C PHE A 219 4.88 5.13 -13.03
N VAL A 220 5.51 5.82 -13.96
CA VAL A 220 6.12 5.21 -15.16
C VAL A 220 7.19 4.19 -14.78
N GLY A 221 8.07 4.51 -13.83
CA GLY A 221 9.11 3.55 -13.40
C GLY A 221 8.52 2.29 -12.78
N ALA A 222 7.43 2.42 -12.02
CA ALA A 222 6.72 1.26 -11.48
C ALA A 222 6.07 0.41 -12.57
N ARG A 223 5.44 1.04 -13.56
CA ARG A 223 4.87 0.34 -14.72
C ARG A 223 5.95 -0.45 -15.47
N ASP A 224 7.07 0.18 -15.78
CA ASP A 224 8.13 -0.44 -16.58
C ASP A 224 8.77 -1.63 -15.85
N VAL A 225 9.00 -1.52 -14.53
CA VAL A 225 9.47 -2.67 -13.71
C VAL A 225 8.41 -3.77 -13.62
N MET A 226 7.13 -3.43 -13.42
CA MET A 226 6.05 -4.41 -13.42
C MET A 226 5.94 -5.17 -14.75
N ASP A 227 6.06 -4.47 -15.87
CA ASP A 227 5.99 -5.05 -17.21
C ASP A 227 7.18 -5.98 -17.46
N TYR A 228 8.39 -5.56 -17.08
CA TYR A 228 9.58 -6.41 -17.09
C TYR A 228 9.38 -7.71 -16.32
N LEU A 229 8.90 -7.64 -15.07
CA LEU A 229 8.64 -8.82 -14.25
C LEU A 229 7.58 -9.73 -14.91
N ARG A 230 6.49 -9.17 -15.45
CA ARG A 230 5.47 -9.98 -16.16
C ARG A 230 6.05 -10.70 -17.36
N GLU A 231 6.91 -10.05 -18.15
CA GLU A 231 7.54 -10.68 -19.31
C GLU A 231 8.57 -11.74 -18.90
N VAL A 232 9.36 -11.51 -17.85
CA VAL A 232 10.23 -12.54 -17.25
C VAL A 232 9.43 -13.77 -16.85
N ALA A 233 8.34 -13.58 -16.11
CA ALA A 233 7.48 -14.67 -15.66
C ALA A 233 6.80 -15.40 -16.83
N SER A 234 6.42 -14.66 -17.87
CA SER A 234 5.88 -15.21 -19.11
C SER A 234 6.89 -16.12 -19.81
N THR A 235 8.14 -15.65 -19.94
CA THR A 235 9.23 -16.40 -20.56
C THR A 235 9.55 -17.67 -19.79
N VAL A 236 9.70 -17.61 -18.47
CA VAL A 236 9.92 -18.79 -17.61
C VAL A 236 8.73 -19.74 -17.69
N ALA A 237 7.50 -19.27 -17.51
CA ALA A 237 6.33 -20.14 -17.53
C ALA A 237 6.08 -20.79 -18.90
N SER A 238 6.59 -20.20 -19.99
CA SER A 238 6.49 -20.77 -21.34
C SER A 238 7.18 -22.14 -21.46
N THR A 239 8.23 -22.38 -20.66
CA THR A 239 9.03 -23.63 -20.63
C THR A 239 8.37 -24.72 -19.80
N GLY A 240 7.27 -24.41 -19.11
CA GLY A 240 6.59 -25.33 -18.20
C GLY A 240 7.09 -25.25 -16.75
N GLU A 241 7.97 -24.29 -16.45
CA GLU A 241 8.59 -24.13 -15.14
C GLU A 241 7.97 -22.98 -14.34
N ALA A 242 8.06 -23.07 -13.00
CA ALA A 242 7.54 -22.05 -12.11
C ALA A 242 8.59 -20.97 -11.85
N VAL A 243 8.19 -19.72 -11.68
CA VAL A 243 9.14 -18.65 -11.35
C VAL A 243 9.70 -18.87 -9.95
N LYS A 244 11.02 -18.71 -9.81
CA LYS A 244 11.78 -18.86 -8.57
C LYS A 244 12.75 -17.70 -8.43
N TRP A 245 12.96 -17.24 -7.20
CA TRP A 245 13.96 -16.23 -6.88
C TRP A 245 14.35 -16.35 -5.40
N THR A 246 15.45 -15.73 -5.03
CA THR A 246 15.90 -15.62 -3.64
C THR A 246 15.83 -14.18 -3.19
N THR A 247 15.26 -13.92 -2.02
CA THR A 247 15.24 -12.57 -1.45
C THR A 247 16.65 -12.15 -1.01
N PRO A 248 16.93 -10.84 -0.83
CA PRO A 248 18.24 -10.39 -0.35
C PRO A 248 18.66 -10.93 1.04
N LEU A 249 17.73 -11.50 1.81
CA LEU A 249 18.02 -12.21 3.07
C LEU A 249 18.21 -13.73 2.91
N GLY A 250 18.24 -14.23 1.68
CA GLY A 250 18.47 -15.65 1.39
C GLY A 250 17.23 -16.54 1.41
N LEU A 251 16.02 -15.98 1.51
CA LEU A 251 14.78 -16.76 1.45
C LEU A 251 14.49 -17.16 0.01
N LYS A 252 14.49 -18.47 -0.27
CA LYS A 252 14.11 -19.01 -1.58
C LYS A 252 12.58 -19.00 -1.72
N VAL A 253 12.08 -18.36 -2.77
CA VAL A 253 10.65 -18.24 -3.07
C VAL A 253 10.34 -18.93 -4.39
N ILE A 254 9.22 -19.65 -4.42
CA ILE A 254 8.74 -20.38 -5.59
C ILE A 254 7.25 -20.06 -5.76
N GLN A 255 6.83 -19.61 -6.94
CA GLN A 255 5.40 -19.42 -7.22
C GLN A 255 4.68 -20.78 -7.36
N PRO A 256 3.67 -21.07 -6.53
CA PRO A 256 3.05 -22.41 -6.48
C PRO A 256 2.00 -22.64 -7.58
N TYR A 257 1.79 -21.69 -8.49
CA TYR A 257 0.64 -21.71 -9.40
C TYR A 257 0.76 -22.78 -10.48
N LYS A 258 0.00 -23.85 -10.29
CA LYS A 258 -0.16 -24.98 -11.21
C LYS A 258 -1.62 -25.13 -11.62
N ASP A 259 -1.87 -25.74 -12.77
CA ASP A 259 -3.23 -26.08 -13.20
C ASP A 259 -3.74 -27.25 -12.37
N GLU A 260 -4.42 -26.93 -11.29
CA GLU A 260 -5.06 -27.91 -10.43
C GLU A 260 -6.25 -28.57 -11.18
N LYS A 261 -6.32 -29.91 -11.15
CA LYS A 261 -7.50 -30.68 -11.60
C LYS A 261 -8.23 -31.21 -10.37
N PRO A 262 -9.21 -30.46 -9.85
CA PRO A 262 -10.00 -30.93 -8.73
C PRO A 262 -10.81 -32.14 -9.14
N HIS A 263 -10.73 -33.21 -8.35
CA HIS A 263 -11.54 -34.41 -8.46
C HIS A 263 -12.62 -34.33 -7.39
N GLU A 264 -13.88 -34.30 -7.80
CA GLU A 264 -15.00 -34.31 -6.88
C GLU A 264 -15.41 -35.77 -6.60
N VAL A 265 -15.33 -36.17 -5.34
CA VAL A 265 -15.80 -37.47 -4.86
C VAL A 265 -17.14 -37.24 -4.18
N LYS A 266 -18.22 -37.70 -4.82
CA LYS A 266 -19.55 -37.72 -4.21
C LYS A 266 -19.65 -38.91 -3.26
N THR A 267 -19.89 -38.63 -1.99
CA THR A 267 -20.20 -39.62 -0.95
C THR A 267 -21.70 -39.63 -0.65
N VAL A 268 -22.15 -40.52 0.23
CA VAL A 268 -23.55 -40.60 0.66
C VAL A 268 -23.99 -39.34 1.43
N VAL A 269 -23.06 -38.64 2.10
CA VAL A 269 -23.37 -37.51 3.00
C VAL A 269 -23.00 -36.15 2.38
N GLN A 270 -21.94 -36.10 1.57
CA GLN A 270 -21.41 -34.85 1.01
C GLN A 270 -20.59 -35.06 -0.27
N ARG A 271 -20.20 -33.96 -0.92
CA ARG A 271 -19.22 -33.96 -2.02
C ARG A 271 -17.89 -33.44 -1.51
N VAL A 272 -16.83 -34.23 -1.66
CA VAL A 272 -15.48 -33.88 -1.23
C VAL A 272 -14.66 -33.53 -2.46
N ARG A 273 -14.02 -32.35 -2.47
CA ARG A 273 -13.14 -31.92 -3.56
C ARG A 273 -11.69 -32.24 -3.21
N LEU A 274 -11.11 -33.20 -3.93
CA LEU A 274 -9.71 -33.58 -3.82
C LEU A 274 -8.88 -32.84 -4.86
N VAL A 275 -7.75 -32.27 -4.47
CA VAL A 275 -6.83 -31.58 -5.38
C VAL A 275 -5.44 -32.19 -5.23
N SER A 276 -4.95 -32.84 -6.28
CA SER A 276 -3.53 -33.23 -6.36
C SER A 276 -2.74 -32.11 -7.02
N ARG A 277 -1.60 -31.74 -6.40
CA ARG A 277 -0.68 -30.70 -6.88
C ARG A 277 0.62 -31.26 -7.44
N GLU A 278 0.85 -32.56 -7.29
CA GLU A 278 2.05 -33.23 -7.79
C GLU A 278 1.99 -33.36 -9.31
N ASN A 279 3.11 -33.05 -9.97
CA ASN A 279 3.30 -33.16 -11.43
C ASN A 279 2.29 -32.41 -12.32
N MET A 280 1.52 -31.46 -11.76
CA MET A 280 0.62 -30.62 -12.56
C MET A 280 1.42 -29.55 -13.34
N PRO A 281 1.02 -29.25 -14.59
CA PRO A 281 1.67 -28.21 -15.38
C PRO A 281 1.48 -26.84 -14.73
N VAL A 282 2.42 -25.92 -14.99
CA VAL A 282 2.32 -24.55 -14.46
C VAL A 282 1.17 -23.80 -15.08
N LYS A 283 0.45 -23.03 -14.26
CA LYS A 283 -0.63 -22.16 -14.71
C LYS A 283 -0.02 -20.86 -15.24
N LYS A 284 0.37 -20.85 -16.51
CA LYS A 284 1.18 -19.78 -17.16
C LYS A 284 0.65 -18.38 -16.87
N GLN A 285 -0.65 -18.16 -17.08
CA GLN A 285 -1.26 -16.84 -16.86
C GLN A 285 -1.16 -16.37 -15.40
N LYS A 286 -1.25 -17.29 -14.43
CA LYS A 286 -1.20 -16.93 -13.01
C LYS A 286 0.23 -16.71 -12.53
N GLN A 287 1.21 -17.45 -13.05
CA GLN A 287 2.64 -17.15 -12.86
C GLN A 287 2.94 -15.71 -13.33
N LYS A 288 2.54 -15.38 -14.57
CA LYS A 288 2.71 -14.04 -15.15
C LYS A 288 2.10 -12.93 -14.29
N THR A 289 0.81 -13.02 -13.95
CA THR A 289 0.11 -11.91 -13.27
C THR A 289 0.47 -11.79 -11.80
N ALA A 290 0.88 -12.87 -11.14
CA ALA A 290 1.21 -12.85 -9.72
C ALA A 290 2.70 -12.57 -9.43
N PHE A 291 3.58 -12.58 -10.43
CA PHE A 291 5.00 -12.40 -10.17
C PHE A 291 5.36 -10.98 -9.68
N PRO A 292 4.93 -9.89 -10.33
CA PRO A 292 5.18 -8.54 -9.82
C PRO A 292 4.74 -8.32 -8.36
N PRO A 293 3.48 -8.64 -7.95
CA PRO A 293 3.08 -8.51 -6.55
C PRO A 293 3.90 -9.37 -5.61
N ASN A 294 4.12 -10.65 -5.93
CA ASN A 294 4.85 -11.54 -5.04
C ASN A 294 6.31 -11.12 -4.89
N PHE A 295 6.92 -10.59 -5.95
CA PHE A 295 8.28 -10.10 -5.93
C PHE A 295 8.40 -8.87 -5.02
N VAL A 296 7.53 -7.86 -5.17
CA VAL A 296 7.52 -6.69 -4.29
C VAL A 296 7.18 -7.05 -2.86
N HIS A 297 6.22 -7.94 -2.61
CA HIS A 297 5.95 -8.47 -1.27
C HIS A 297 7.15 -9.20 -0.64
N SER A 298 8.02 -9.79 -1.46
CA SER A 298 9.24 -10.40 -0.93
C SER A 298 10.28 -9.35 -0.53
N LEU A 299 10.26 -8.18 -1.16
CA LEU A 299 11.15 -7.05 -0.87
C LEU A 299 10.64 -6.22 0.32
N ASP A 300 9.33 -6.00 0.46
CA ASP A 300 8.75 -5.34 1.64
C ASP A 300 9.03 -6.16 2.91
N SER A 301 8.87 -7.48 2.84
CA SER A 301 9.16 -8.40 3.93
C SER A 301 10.65 -8.39 4.26
N THR A 302 11.50 -8.31 3.23
CA THR A 302 12.94 -8.16 3.42
C THR A 302 13.28 -6.86 4.14
N HIS A 303 12.68 -5.74 3.74
CA HIS A 303 12.89 -4.44 4.38
C HIS A 303 12.42 -4.43 5.84
N LEU A 304 11.24 -5.00 6.13
CA LEU A 304 10.74 -5.17 7.49
C LEU A 304 11.71 -5.97 8.34
N LEU A 305 12.15 -7.13 7.84
CA LEU A 305 13.04 -8.02 8.60
C LEU A 305 14.42 -7.40 8.81
N MET A 306 14.98 -6.70 7.80
CA MET A 306 16.23 -5.96 7.95
C MET A 306 16.12 -4.90 9.05
N THR A 307 15.03 -4.13 9.03
CA THR A 307 14.75 -3.07 10.03
C THR A 307 14.60 -3.68 11.43
N ALA A 308 13.74 -4.68 11.57
CA ALA A 308 13.48 -5.35 12.85
C ALA A 308 14.74 -5.97 13.44
N LEU A 309 15.53 -6.70 12.65
CA LEU A 309 16.77 -7.33 13.13
C LEU A 309 17.77 -6.29 13.64
N LYS A 310 17.98 -5.21 12.89
CA LYS A 310 18.96 -4.19 13.26
C LYS A 310 18.49 -3.36 14.45
N TYR A 311 17.20 -3.07 14.52
CA TYR A 311 16.59 -2.31 15.61
C TYR A 311 16.54 -3.11 16.92
N CYS A 312 16.09 -4.37 16.88
CA CYS A 312 16.08 -5.27 18.03
C CYS A 312 17.49 -5.58 18.55
N ALA A 313 18.50 -5.65 17.68
CA ALA A 313 19.89 -5.82 18.09
C ALA A 313 20.43 -4.66 18.95
N ARG A 314 19.76 -3.50 18.95
CA ARG A 314 20.05 -2.36 19.84
C ARG A 314 19.26 -2.41 21.17
N GLY A 315 18.56 -3.50 21.45
CA GLY A 315 17.73 -3.67 22.64
C GLY A 315 16.38 -2.94 22.58
N LYS A 316 15.96 -2.49 21.39
CA LYS A 316 14.68 -1.80 21.17
C LYS A 316 13.56 -2.79 20.88
N THR A 317 12.32 -2.41 21.17
CA THR A 317 11.12 -3.22 20.91
C THR A 317 10.51 -2.87 19.56
N PHE A 318 10.29 -3.90 18.73
CA PHE A 318 9.66 -3.78 17.42
C PHE A 318 8.41 -4.65 17.34
N ALA A 319 7.35 -4.11 16.74
CA ALA A 319 6.25 -4.87 16.18
C ALA A 319 5.98 -4.39 14.75
N GLY A 320 5.34 -5.22 13.93
CA GLY A 320 5.02 -4.82 12.57
C GLY A 320 3.86 -5.60 11.98
N VAL A 321 3.06 -4.90 11.19
CA VAL A 321 1.99 -5.47 10.38
C VAL A 321 2.27 -5.08 8.93
N HIS A 322 2.92 -5.97 8.18
CA HIS A 322 3.35 -5.71 6.80
C HIS A 322 4.15 -4.41 6.65
N ASP A 323 3.55 -3.34 6.12
CA ASP A 323 4.14 -2.03 5.87
C ASP A 323 3.87 -1.00 6.99
N SER A 324 3.44 -1.46 8.16
CA SER A 324 3.20 -0.66 9.37
C SER A 324 4.16 -1.06 10.48
N TYR A 325 5.07 -0.16 10.89
CA TYR A 325 6.20 -0.46 11.79
C TYR A 325 6.02 0.24 13.14
N TRP A 326 6.08 -0.51 14.24
CA TRP A 326 5.61 -0.06 15.55
C TRP A 326 6.73 -0.14 16.58
N THR A 327 6.78 0.85 17.47
CA THR A 327 7.68 0.88 18.63
C THR A 327 7.09 1.75 19.74
N HIS A 328 7.78 1.92 20.87
CA HIS A 328 7.32 2.81 21.93
C HIS A 328 7.42 4.28 21.51
N ALA A 329 6.54 5.14 22.05
CA ALA A 329 6.49 6.55 21.70
C ALA A 329 7.81 7.33 21.95
N CYS A 330 8.70 6.83 22.80
CA CYS A 330 10.03 7.41 23.04
C CYS A 330 11.08 7.05 21.97
N ASP A 331 10.86 5.99 21.19
CA ASP A 331 11.84 5.46 20.24
C ASP A 331 11.44 5.67 18.77
N VAL A 332 10.34 6.37 18.50
CA VAL A 332 9.79 6.56 17.14
C VAL A 332 10.82 7.18 16.19
N GLU A 333 11.56 8.18 16.64
CA GLU A 333 12.59 8.84 15.84
C GLU A 333 13.75 7.89 15.51
N GLU A 334 14.15 7.05 16.46
CA GLU A 334 15.19 6.04 16.25
C GLU A 334 14.75 4.96 15.25
N LEU A 335 13.51 4.47 15.38
CA LEU A 335 12.92 3.55 14.41
C LEU A 335 12.86 4.19 13.02
N ALA A 336 12.47 5.46 12.95
CA ALA A 336 12.35 6.20 11.70
C ALA A 336 13.70 6.39 10.99
N LEU A 337 14.80 6.54 11.73
CA LEU A 337 16.14 6.56 11.15
C LEU A 337 16.53 5.17 10.62
N GLU A 338 16.32 4.13 11.44
CA GLU A 338 16.69 2.76 11.09
C GLU A 338 15.94 2.25 9.85
N LEU A 339 14.64 2.52 9.76
CA LEU A 339 13.83 2.07 8.62
C LEU A 339 14.30 2.71 7.31
N ARG A 340 14.72 3.98 7.33
CA ARG A 340 15.28 4.67 6.15
C ARG A 340 16.63 4.09 5.77
N GLU A 341 17.50 3.83 6.75
CA GLU A 341 18.81 3.22 6.51
C GLU A 341 18.69 1.84 5.87
N GLN A 342 17.81 0.97 6.39
CA GLN A 342 17.64 -0.37 5.83
C GLN A 342 16.97 -0.36 4.45
N PHE A 343 16.05 0.57 4.19
CA PHE A 343 15.46 0.75 2.86
C PHE A 343 16.53 1.11 1.82
N ILE A 344 17.38 2.09 2.13
CA ILE A 344 18.47 2.52 1.25
C ILE A 344 19.46 1.37 1.04
N LYS A 345 19.82 0.65 2.10
CA LYS A 345 20.73 -0.48 2.01
C LYS A 345 20.20 -1.58 1.09
N LEU A 346 18.89 -1.89 1.19
CA LEU A 346 18.23 -2.85 0.32
C LEU A 346 18.31 -2.41 -1.15
N TYR A 347 17.98 -1.16 -1.45
CA TYR A 347 17.89 -0.67 -2.84
C TYR A 347 19.22 -0.22 -3.46
N LYS A 348 20.30 -0.17 -2.68
CA LYS A 348 21.67 -0.11 -3.22
C LYS A 348 22.13 -1.44 -3.82
N LEU A 349 21.44 -2.54 -3.54
CA LEU A 349 21.70 -3.82 -4.20
C LEU A 349 21.16 -3.79 -5.63
N PRO A 350 21.82 -4.45 -6.58
CA PRO A 350 21.37 -4.54 -7.97
C PRO A 350 20.27 -5.61 -8.10
N ILE A 351 19.11 -5.38 -7.46
CA ILE A 351 18.04 -6.38 -7.27
C ILE A 351 17.56 -7.02 -8.58
N LEU A 352 17.36 -6.23 -9.65
CA LEU A 352 16.85 -6.75 -10.91
C LEU A 352 17.93 -7.51 -11.69
N GLU A 353 19.18 -7.06 -11.60
CA GLU A 353 20.34 -7.72 -12.18
C GLU A 353 20.65 -9.04 -11.46
N ASP A 354 20.54 -9.07 -10.13
CA ASP A 354 20.69 -10.28 -9.31
C ASP A 354 19.60 -11.30 -9.63
N LEU A 355 18.35 -10.85 -9.81
CA LEU A 355 17.23 -11.69 -10.25
C LEU A 355 17.52 -12.29 -11.63
N GLU A 356 17.96 -11.49 -12.61
CA GLU A 356 18.27 -12.00 -13.95
C GLU A 356 19.37 -13.06 -13.91
N ARG A 357 20.46 -12.79 -13.18
CA ARG A 357 21.57 -13.73 -13.00
C ARG A 357 21.10 -15.05 -12.38
N GLU A 358 20.31 -14.98 -11.31
CA GLU A 358 19.78 -16.17 -10.63
C GLU A 358 18.83 -16.97 -11.54
N LEU A 359 17.98 -16.29 -12.32
CA LEU A 359 17.08 -16.96 -13.26
C LEU A 359 17.85 -17.71 -14.34
N LEU A 360 18.98 -17.17 -14.82
CA LEU A 360 19.84 -17.86 -15.77
C LEU A 360 20.59 -19.05 -15.14
N GLU A 361 20.89 -19.00 -13.84
CA GLU A 361 21.42 -20.16 -13.10
C GLU A 361 20.37 -21.28 -12.96
N TYR A 362 19.12 -20.94 -12.64
CA TYR A 362 18.04 -21.92 -12.57
C TYR A 362 17.58 -22.43 -13.94
N TYR A 363 17.62 -21.57 -14.96
CA TYR A 363 17.07 -21.82 -16.29
C TYR A 363 18.08 -21.44 -17.40
N PRO A 364 19.22 -22.18 -17.55
CA PRO A 364 20.26 -21.80 -18.50
C PRO A 364 19.80 -21.70 -19.96
N HIS A 365 18.76 -22.44 -20.33
CA HIS A 365 18.17 -22.44 -21.67
C HIS A 365 17.39 -21.15 -22.02
N LEU A 366 17.26 -20.21 -21.07
CA LEU A 366 16.68 -18.88 -21.25
C LEU A 366 17.71 -17.79 -21.59
N GLU A 367 18.99 -18.13 -21.71
CA GLU A 367 20.03 -17.18 -22.13
C GLU A 367 19.65 -16.49 -23.46
N GLY A 368 19.70 -15.16 -23.46
CA GLY A 368 19.29 -14.31 -24.60
C GLY A 368 17.78 -14.24 -24.86
N LYS A 369 16.92 -14.84 -24.03
CA LYS A 369 15.45 -14.84 -24.19
C LYS A 369 14.72 -14.01 -23.13
N LEU A 370 15.39 -13.64 -22.04
CA LEU A 370 14.83 -12.75 -21.03
C LEU A 370 14.70 -11.32 -21.61
N PRO A 371 13.64 -10.58 -21.25
CA PRO A 371 13.50 -9.18 -21.65
C PRO A 371 14.65 -8.34 -21.03
N PRO A 372 15.03 -7.21 -21.64
CA PRO A 372 16.05 -6.35 -21.07
C PRO A 372 15.56 -5.70 -19.76
N ILE A 373 16.46 -5.54 -18.80
CA ILE A 373 16.18 -4.81 -17.55
C ILE A 373 15.81 -3.35 -17.89
N PRO A 374 14.73 -2.79 -17.31
CA PRO A 374 14.33 -1.41 -17.53
C PRO A 374 15.45 -0.42 -17.17
N LYS A 375 15.53 0.68 -17.91
CA LYS A 375 16.47 1.76 -17.61
C LYS A 375 16.09 2.40 -16.27
N LYS A 376 17.03 2.49 -15.34
CA LYS A 376 16.88 3.21 -14.09
C LYS A 376 16.85 4.72 -14.34
N GLY A 377 16.06 5.44 -13.54
CA GLY A 377 16.05 6.90 -13.47
C GLY A 377 17.18 7.46 -12.61
N ASP A 378 16.99 8.70 -12.15
CA ASP A 378 18.03 9.52 -11.52
C ASP A 378 17.75 9.81 -10.03
N LEU A 379 16.81 9.11 -9.39
CA LEU A 379 16.55 9.27 -7.95
C LEU A 379 17.79 8.87 -7.13
N ASP A 380 18.37 9.83 -6.41
CA ASP A 380 19.37 9.53 -5.38
C ASP A 380 18.69 9.00 -4.12
N LEU A 381 18.86 7.72 -3.83
CA LEU A 381 18.27 7.07 -2.65
C LEU A 381 18.72 7.68 -1.32
N GLU A 382 19.85 8.39 -1.25
CA GLU A 382 20.30 9.04 -0.02
C GLU A 382 19.33 10.14 0.45
N VAL A 383 18.50 10.70 -0.44
CA VAL A 383 17.48 11.69 -0.06
C VAL A 383 16.42 11.12 0.89
N VAL A 384 16.18 9.80 0.85
CA VAL A 384 15.20 9.11 1.70
C VAL A 384 15.53 9.29 3.18
N LYS A 385 16.81 9.40 3.56
CA LYS A 385 17.24 9.66 4.95
C LYS A 385 16.62 10.91 5.54
N ARG A 386 16.32 11.89 4.69
CA ARG A 386 15.77 13.19 5.07
C ARG A 386 14.27 13.29 4.82
N SER A 387 13.61 12.22 4.39
CA SER A 387 12.18 12.26 4.07
C SER A 387 11.34 11.96 5.32
N PRO A 388 10.75 12.98 5.98
CA PRO A 388 9.99 12.78 7.21
C PRO A 388 8.75 11.91 6.99
N TYR A 389 8.15 11.95 5.80
CA TYR A 389 6.86 11.30 5.51
C TYR A 389 6.98 9.97 4.76
N PHE A 390 8.20 9.44 4.59
CA PHE A 390 8.42 8.12 3.98
C PHE A 390 7.57 7.04 4.67
N PHE A 391 7.67 6.99 6.00
CA PHE A 391 6.75 6.30 6.91
C PHE A 391 6.28 7.34 7.93
N SER A 392 4.96 7.50 8.17
CA SER A 392 4.43 8.61 9.00
C SER A 392 3.07 8.39 9.62
#